data_AF-A0A6V8D1B5-F1
#
_entry.id   AF-A0A6V8D1B5-F1
#
_cell.length_a   1.000
_cell.length_b   1.000
_cell.length_c   1.000
_cell.angle_alpha   90.00
_cell.angle_beta   90.00
_cell.angle_gamma   90.00
#
_symmetry.space_group_name_H-M   'P 1'
#
loop_
_entity.id
_entity.type
_entity.pdbx_description
1 polymer ?
#
loop_
_entity_poly.entity_id
_entity_poly.type
_entity_poly.pdbx_seq_one_letter_code
_entity_poly.pdbx_strand_id
1 'polypeptide(L)'
;MEMPLMSIIVGGILSAWGVAAYVISGNASVTALIPTIMGTPIAVMGSAADRFPSRTKLFMHIAVVFGLLCAIGGLRLPMILLDAGSSGILIISHALLLVLGGVYTFACVQSFRWARINREETTE
;
A
#
# COMPACT_ATOMS: atom_id res chain seq x y z
N MET A 1 7.32 -14.75 -5.25
CA MET A 1 6.03 -14.07 -5.55
C MET A 1 6.36 -12.88 -6.41
N GLU A 2 5.73 -12.76 -7.59
CA GLU A 2 5.98 -11.64 -8.50
C GLU A 2 5.59 -10.31 -7.83
N MET A 3 6.43 -9.29 -7.94
CA MET A 3 6.17 -7.98 -7.32
C MET A 3 4.88 -7.30 -7.82
N PRO A 4 4.53 -7.37 -9.12
CA PRO A 4 3.26 -6.84 -9.62
C PRO A 4 2.06 -7.46 -8.89
N LEU A 5 2.06 -8.79 -8.70
CA LEU A 5 1.00 -9.51 -7.99
C LEU A 5 0.88 -9.06 -6.54
N MET A 6 2.00 -8.87 -5.83
CA MET A 6 2.00 -8.30 -4.48
C MET A 6 1.31 -6.94 -4.41
N SER A 7 1.56 -6.08 -5.40
CA SER A 7 0.95 -4.75 -5.50
C SER A 7 -0.56 -4.84 -5.71
N ILE A 8 -1.02 -5.75 -6.58
CA ILE A 8 -2.44 -6.01 -6.82
C ILE A 8 -3.13 -6.48 -5.54
N ILE A 9 -2.54 -7.44 -4.84
CA ILE A 9 -3.12 -8.03 -3.62
C ILE A 9 -3.16 -6.97 -2.51
N VAL A 10 -2.04 -6.31 -2.21
CA VAL A 10 -1.98 -5.30 -1.14
C VAL A 10 -2.91 -4.14 -1.44
N GLY A 11 -2.83 -3.58 -2.64
CA GLY A 11 -3.69 -2.48 -3.07
C GLY A 11 -5.17 -2.86 -3.05
N GLY A 12 -5.50 -4.09 -3.47
CA GLY A 12 -6.85 -4.63 -3.44
C GLY A 12 -7.39 -4.79 -2.02
N ILE A 13 -6.60 -5.32 -1.09
CA ILE A 13 -6.97 -5.46 0.33
C ILE A 13 -7.21 -4.09 0.95
N LEU A 14 -6.30 -3.14 0.78
CA LEU A 14 -6.47 -1.76 1.27
C LEU A 14 -7.73 -1.10 0.67
N SER A 15 -7.99 -1.34 -0.61
CA SER A 15 -9.15 -0.80 -1.32
C SER A 15 -10.46 -1.35 -0.81
N ALA A 16 -10.56 -2.68 -0.68
CA ALA A 16 -11.72 -3.34 -0.12
C ALA A 16 -11.94 -2.93 1.34
N TRP A 17 -10.87 -2.83 2.13
CA TRP A 17 -10.95 -2.40 3.52
C TRP A 17 -11.51 -0.99 3.68
N GLY A 18 -11.04 -0.01 2.91
CA GLY A 18 -11.55 1.37 3.04
C GLY A 18 -13.03 1.49 2.71
N VAL A 19 -13.52 0.74 1.70
CA VAL A 19 -14.96 0.67 1.38
C VAL A 19 -15.72 0.00 2.53
N ALA A 20 -15.22 -1.12 3.05
CA ALA A 20 -15.84 -1.82 4.17
C ALA A 20 -15.89 -0.94 5.43
N ALA A 21 -14.80 -0.26 5.77
CA ALA A 21 -14.70 0.65 6.91
C ALA A 21 -15.72 1.80 6.79
N TYR A 22 -15.87 2.37 5.59
CA TYR A 22 -16.87 3.42 5.34
C TYR A 22 -18.30 2.92 5.59
N VAL A 23 -18.65 1.75 5.03
CA VAL A 23 -20.00 1.17 5.19
C VAL A 23 -20.29 0.75 6.63
N ILE A 24 -19.34 0.07 7.29
CA ILE A 24 -19.48 -0.38 8.69
C ILE A 24 -19.61 0.82 9.64
N SER A 25 -18.95 1.94 9.34
CA SER A 25 -19.08 3.17 10.11
C SER A 25 -20.43 3.89 9.94
N GLY A 26 -21.37 3.34 9.15
CA GLY A 26 -22.63 4.00 8.83
C GLY A 26 -22.43 5.23 7.95
N ASN A 27 -21.40 5.20 7.10
CA ASN A 27 -21.01 6.32 6.23
C ASN A 27 -20.65 7.61 7.00
N ALA A 28 -20.24 7.46 8.26
CA ALA A 28 -20.03 8.58 9.17
C ALA A 28 -18.89 9.53 8.74
N SER A 29 -17.90 9.04 7.99
CA SER A 29 -16.82 9.89 7.51
C SER A 29 -16.24 9.45 6.17
N VAL A 30 -16.17 10.39 5.22
CA VAL A 30 -15.46 10.22 3.94
C VAL A 30 -13.97 9.94 4.16
N THR A 31 -13.39 10.35 5.29
CA THR A 31 -11.99 10.05 5.62
C THR A 31 -11.73 8.55 5.82
N ALA A 32 -12.76 7.74 6.08
CA ALA A 32 -12.63 6.28 6.13
C ALA A 32 -12.27 5.66 4.77
N LEU A 33 -12.42 6.40 3.66
CA LEU A 33 -12.04 5.98 2.31
C LEU A 33 -10.57 6.24 1.97
N ILE A 34 -9.77 6.83 2.88
CA ILE A 34 -8.33 7.03 2.65
C ILE A 34 -7.61 5.72 2.26
N PRO A 35 -7.84 4.57 2.94
CA PRO A 35 -7.27 3.29 2.52
C PRO A 35 -7.63 2.92 1.07
N THR A 36 -8.84 3.26 0.60
CA THR A 36 -9.25 3.03 -0.79
C THR A 36 -8.60 3.96 -1.78
N ILE A 37 -8.53 5.25 -1.46
CA ILE A 37 -7.89 6.25 -2.31
C ILE A 37 -6.41 5.94 -2.49
N MET A 38 -5.74 5.43 -1.46
CA MET A 38 -4.33 5.06 -1.54
C MET A 38 -4.10 3.65 -2.09
N GLY A 39 -4.96 2.68 -1.76
CA GLY A 39 -4.85 1.29 -2.21
C GLY A 39 -5.15 1.11 -3.70
N THR A 40 -6.10 1.88 -4.24
CA THR A 40 -6.55 1.71 -5.64
C THR A 40 -5.43 2.00 -6.63
N PRO A 41 -4.68 3.12 -6.51
CA PRO A 41 -3.50 3.35 -7.36
C PRO A 41 -2.45 2.24 -7.26
N ILE A 42 -2.20 1.68 -6.07
CA ILE A 42 -1.24 0.58 -5.90
C ILE A 42 -1.69 -0.65 -6.70
N ALA A 43 -2.98 -1.01 -6.60
CA ALA A 43 -3.54 -2.15 -7.33
C ALA A 43 -3.51 -1.92 -8.85
N VAL A 44 -3.94 -0.74 -9.31
CA VAL A 44 -3.96 -0.38 -10.73
C VAL A 44 -2.56 -0.39 -11.33
N MET A 45 -1.57 0.19 -10.63
CA MET A 45 -0.18 0.18 -11.10
C MET A 45 0.42 -1.22 -11.08
N GLY A 46 0.04 -2.06 -10.12
CA GLY A 46 0.39 -3.49 -10.11
C GLY A 46 -0.13 -4.23 -11.33
N SER A 47 -1.41 -4.06 -11.66
CA SER A 47 -2.02 -4.66 -12.86
C SER A 47 -1.41 -4.11 -14.16
N ALA A 48 -1.07 -2.82 -14.19
CA ALA A 48 -0.39 -2.21 -15.34
C ALA A 48 1.04 -2.76 -15.51
N ALA A 49 1.76 -2.97 -14.40
CA ALA A 49 3.11 -3.54 -14.41
C ALA A 49 3.13 -5.00 -14.91
N ASP A 50 2.08 -5.77 -14.61
CA ASP A 50 1.88 -7.15 -15.07
C ASP A 50 1.56 -7.20 -16.57
N ARG A 51 0.69 -6.31 -17.05
CA ARG A 51 0.27 -6.27 -18.46
C ARG A 51 1.30 -5.64 -19.40
N PHE A 52 2.16 -4.75 -18.90
CA PHE A 52 3.15 -4.02 -19.69
C PHE A 52 4.57 -4.23 -19.14
N PRO A 53 5.19 -5.40 -19.39
CA PRO A 53 6.51 -5.75 -18.86
C PRO A 53 7.63 -4.78 -19.30
N SER A 54 7.46 -4.11 -20.45
CA SER A 54 8.42 -3.11 -20.96
C SER A 54 8.50 -1.84 -20.09
N ARG A 55 7.48 -1.55 -19.29
CA ARG A 55 7.39 -0.34 -18.45
C ARG A 55 7.21 -0.64 -16.96
N THR A 56 7.41 -1.90 -16.54
CA THR A 56 7.26 -2.34 -15.14
C THR A 56 8.01 -1.43 -14.16
N LYS A 57 9.23 -1.00 -14.46
CA LYS A 57 10.00 -0.11 -13.57
C LYS A 57 9.26 1.19 -13.22
N LEU A 58 8.59 1.82 -14.19
CA LEU A 58 7.86 3.08 -13.98
C LEU A 58 6.63 2.85 -13.10
N PHE A 59 5.82 1.84 -13.44
CA PHE A 59 4.62 1.52 -12.66
C PHE A 59 4.95 1.13 -11.22
N MET A 60 6.04 0.40 -11.00
CA MET A 60 6.47 0.01 -9.66
C MET A 60 7.03 1.17 -8.85
N HIS A 61 7.68 2.16 -9.47
CA HIS A 61 8.08 3.39 -8.78
C HIS A 61 6.86 4.21 -8.33
N ILE A 62 5.83 4.29 -9.17
CA ILE A 62 4.58 4.96 -8.78
C ILE A 62 3.91 4.19 -7.64
N ALA A 63 3.80 2.86 -7.77
CA ALA A 63 3.18 2.01 -6.75
C ALA A 63 3.89 2.11 -5.38
N VAL A 64 5.22 2.10 -5.34
CA VAL A 64 5.97 2.21 -4.08
C VAL A 64 5.80 3.60 -3.43
N VAL A 65 5.64 4.67 -4.21
CA VAL A 65 5.35 6.01 -3.67
C VAL A 65 3.99 6.01 -2.97
N PHE A 66 2.96 5.43 -3.56
CA PHE A 66 1.66 5.27 -2.89
C PHE A 66 1.76 4.38 -1.65
N GLY A 67 2.52 3.29 -1.71
CA GLY A 67 2.82 2.45 -0.54
C GLY A 67 3.47 3.24 0.60
N LEU A 68 4.42 4.11 0.29
CA LEU A 68 5.09 4.96 1.26
C LEU A 68 4.12 6.00 1.84
N LEU A 69 3.26 6.60 1.01
CA LEU A 69 2.21 7.51 1.48
C LEU A 69 1.21 6.81 2.42
N CYS A 70 0.85 5.54 2.16
CA CYS A 70 0.08 4.73 3.10
C CYS A 70 0.80 4.63 4.46
N ALA A 71 2.08 4.27 4.45
CA ALA A 71 2.85 4.12 5.68
C ALA A 71 2.93 5.43 6.48
N ILE A 72 3.16 6.55 5.81
CA ILE A 72 3.17 7.89 6.43
C ILE A 72 1.79 8.25 6.98
N GLY A 73 0.72 7.98 6.25
CA GLY A 73 -0.65 8.20 6.72
C GLY A 73 -0.97 7.37 7.97
N GLY A 74 -0.52 6.12 8.00
CA GLY A 74 -0.67 5.21 9.15
C GLY A 74 0.21 5.58 10.36
N LEU A 75 1.22 6.43 10.21
CA LEU A 75 2.13 6.82 11.29
C LEU A 75 1.44 7.59 12.42
N ARG A 76 0.21 8.09 12.18
CA ARG A 76 -0.65 8.68 13.21
C ARG A 76 -1.23 7.65 14.20
N LEU A 77 -1.07 6.35 13.95
CA LEU A 77 -1.61 5.29 14.80
C LEU A 77 -1.28 5.44 16.30
N PRO A 78 -0.04 5.76 16.74
CA PRO A 78 0.26 5.90 18.16
C PRO A 78 -0.52 7.04 18.82
N MET A 79 -0.74 8.15 18.10
CA MET A 79 -1.54 9.27 18.59
C MET A 79 -3.01 8.87 18.74
N ILE A 80 -3.55 8.11 17.79
CA ILE A 80 -4.93 7.62 17.82
C ILE A 80 -5.13 6.63 18.96
N LEU A 81 -4.17 5.74 19.20
CA LEU A 81 -4.22 4.76 20.30
C LEU A 81 -4.22 5.40 21.69
N LEU A 82 -3.60 6.57 21.84
CA LEU A 82 -3.59 7.33 23.09
C LEU A 82 -4.87 8.16 23.30
N ASP A 83 -5.67 8.36 22.25
CA ASP A 83 -6.96 9.04 22.33
C ASP A 83 -8.07 8.06 22.74
N ALA A 84 -8.61 8.24 23.95
CA ALA A 84 -9.67 7.41 24.50
C ALA A 84 -11.00 7.50 23.73
N GLY A 85 -11.18 8.53 22.90
CA GLY A 85 -12.37 8.70 22.04
C GLY A 85 -12.27 7.99 20.68
N SER A 86 -11.13 7.36 20.36
CA SER A 86 -10.90 6.77 19.05
C SER A 86 -11.75 5.52 18.81
N SER A 87 -12.34 5.42 17.60
CA SER A 87 -13.12 4.25 17.22
C SER A 87 -12.23 3.09 16.78
N GLY A 88 -12.64 1.85 17.04
CA GLY A 88 -11.90 0.66 16.60
C GLY A 88 -11.65 0.62 15.09
N ILE A 89 -12.61 1.10 14.29
CA ILE A 89 -12.47 1.21 12.83
C ILE A 89 -11.35 2.19 12.44
N LEU A 90 -11.23 3.32 13.13
CA LEU A 90 -10.20 4.33 12.89
C LEU A 90 -8.80 3.75 13.20
N ILE A 91 -8.68 3.05 14.33
CA ILE A 91 -7.46 2.36 14.77
C ILE A 91 -7.05 1.32 13.73
N ILE A 92 -7.96 0.40 13.37
CA ILE A 92 -7.66 -0.68 12.40
C ILE A 92 -7.27 -0.09 11.04
N SER A 93 -7.95 0.97 10.58
CA SER A 93 -7.64 1.59 9.29
C SER A 93 -6.23 2.20 9.26
N HIS A 94 -5.81 2.88 10.33
CA HIS A 94 -4.44 3.41 10.44
C HIS A 94 -3.40 2.31 10.63
N ALA A 95 -3.75 1.25 11.35
CA ALA A 95 -2.88 0.08 11.50
C ALA A 95 -2.64 -0.62 10.16
N LEU A 96 -3.68 -0.82 9.35
CA LEU A 96 -3.53 -1.41 8.01
C LEU A 96 -2.72 -0.51 7.09
N LEU A 97 -2.98 0.81 7.08
CA LEU A 97 -2.18 1.78 6.32
C LEU A 97 -0.68 1.69 6.69
N LEU A 98 -0.38 1.62 7.99
CA LEU A 98 1.00 1.55 8.49
C LEU A 98 1.66 0.21 8.16
N VAL A 99 1.00 -0.90 8.51
CA VAL A 99 1.57 -2.24 8.41
C VAL A 99 1.62 -2.70 6.96
N LEU A 100 0.51 -2.68 6.23
CA LEU A 100 0.49 -3.13 4.84
C LEU A 100 1.29 -2.17 3.95
N GLY A 101 1.12 -0.85 4.12
CA GLY A 101 1.88 0.16 3.38
C GLY A 101 3.39 0.06 3.65
N GLY A 102 3.79 -0.07 4.92
CA GLY A 102 5.19 -0.19 5.34
C GLY A 102 5.85 -1.47 4.84
N VAL A 103 5.22 -2.63 5.06
CA VAL A 103 5.74 -3.94 4.61
C VAL A 103 5.83 -3.98 3.08
N TYR A 104 4.81 -3.49 2.38
CA TYR A 104 4.82 -3.42 0.92
C TYR A 104 5.94 -2.51 0.39
N THR A 105 6.11 -1.33 0.98
CA THR A 105 7.18 -0.39 0.60
C THR A 105 8.55 -1.03 0.81
N PHE A 106 8.76 -1.69 1.96
CA PHE A 106 9.98 -2.39 2.27
C PHE A 106 10.27 -3.53 1.27
N ALA A 107 9.26 -4.33 0.92
CA ALA A 107 9.37 -5.38 -0.08
C ALA A 107 9.76 -4.83 -1.47
N CYS A 108 9.18 -3.69 -1.87
CA CYS A 108 9.53 -3.03 -3.14
C CYS A 108 10.99 -2.56 -3.17
N VAL A 109 11.46 -1.93 -2.10
CA VAL A 109 12.86 -1.50 -1.99
C VAL A 109 13.82 -2.68 -2.03
N GLN A 110 13.51 -3.78 -1.32
CA GLN A 110 14.31 -5.00 -1.39
C GLN A 110 14.36 -5.58 -2.79
N SER A 111 13.24 -5.61 -3.51
CA SER A 111 13.20 -6.07 -4.90
C SER A 111 14.10 -5.22 -5.82
N PHE A 112 14.10 -3.89 -5.66
CA PHE A 112 15.00 -3.02 -6.44
C PHE A 112 16.47 -3.29 -6.14
N ARG A 113 16.82 -3.52 -4.87
CA ARG A 113 18.19 -3.88 -4.49
C ARG A 113 18.62 -5.20 -5.12
N TRP A 114 17.76 -6.22 -5.06
CA TRP A 114 18.03 -7.53 -5.64
C TRP A 114 18.20 -7.46 -7.17
N ALA A 115 17.32 -6.73 -7.86
CA ALA A 115 17.42 -6.54 -9.31
C ALA A 115 18.68 -5.78 -9.73
N ARG A 116 19.22 -4.92 -8.86
CA ARG A 116 20.50 -4.23 -9.10
C ARG A 116 21.69 -5.19 -8.96
N ILE A 117 21.75 -5.95 -7.87
CA ILE A 117 22.86 -6.87 -7.58
C ILE A 117 23.01 -7.92 -8.68
N ASN A 118 21.92 -8.58 -9.07
CA ASN A 118 21.97 -9.61 -10.11
C ASN A 118 22.40 -9.08 -11.49
N ARG A 119 22.22 -7.77 -11.75
CA ARG A 119 22.67 -7.14 -12.99
C ARG A 119 24.18 -6.89 -13.01
N GLU A 120 24.80 -6.76 -11.84
CA GLU A 120 26.26 -6.62 -11.68
C GLU A 120 26.93 -8.00 -11.85
N GLU A 121 26.32 -9.09 -11.36
CA GLU A 121 26.82 -10.48 -11.52
C GLU A 121 26.77 -11.03 -12.95
N THR A 122 25.88 -10.53 -13.83
CA THR A 122 25.81 -10.99 -15.23
C THR A 122 26.83 -10.32 -16.15
N THR A 123 27.61 -9.37 -15.62
CA THR A 123 28.62 -8.61 -16.37
C THR A 123 30.07 -9.06 -16.08
N GLU A 124 30.25 -10.05 -15.21
CA GLU A 124 31.53 -10.76 -14.98
C GLU A 124 31.52 -12.15 -15.64
#